data_AF-A0A7C6LXW0-F1
#
_entry.id   AF-A0A7C6LXW0-F1
#
_cell.length_a   1.000
_cell.length_b   1.000
_cell.length_c   1.000
_cell.angle_alpha   90.00
_cell.angle_beta   90.00
_cell.angle_gamma   90.00
#
_symmetry.space_group_name_H-M   'P 1'
#
loop_
_entity.id
_entity.type
_entity.pdbx_description
1 polymer ?
#
loop_
_entity_poly.entity_id
_entity_poly.type
_entity_poly.pdbx_seq_one_letter_code
_entity_poly.pdbx_strand_id
1 'polypeptide(L)' 'MARPIKWRKVCCLPGNNRFGPLDSLEDAKNHVKMTVDEYETIRLIDLEGFTQEECSKQMNVARTTVQ' A
#
# COMPACT_ATOMS: atom_id res chain seq x y z
N MET A 1 -18.21 15.93 14.97
CA MET A 1 -16.91 16.54 14.60
C MET A 1 -16.15 15.53 13.74
N ALA A 2 -15.60 15.93 12.59
CA ALA A 2 -14.80 15.04 11.76
C ALA A 2 -13.44 14.79 12.43
N ARG A 3 -13.02 13.53 12.51
CA ARG A 3 -11.71 13.17 13.08
C ARG A 3 -10.60 13.83 12.25
N PRO A 4 -9.64 14.54 12.86
CA PRO A 4 -8.51 15.11 12.13
C PRO A 4 -7.78 14.02 11.32
N ILE A 5 -7.49 14.32 10.06
CA ILE A 5 -6.79 13.38 9.17
C ILE A 5 -5.34 13.28 9.65
N LYS A 6 -4.95 12.09 10.09
CA LYS A 6 -3.56 11.80 10.45
C LYS A 6 -2.81 11.41 9.17
N TRP A 7 -1.74 12.12 8.87
CA TRP A 7 -0.90 11.85 7.70
C TRP A 7 -0.14 10.53 7.89
N ARG A 8 -0.21 9.65 6.89
CA ARG A 8 0.49 8.35 6.89
C ARG A 8 1.92 8.54 6.42
N LYS A 9 2.86 7.78 6.99
CA LYS A 9 4.23 7.70 6.47
C LYS A 9 4.31 6.55 5.47
N VAL A 10 4.56 6.90 4.21
CA VAL A 10 4.99 5.95 3.19
C VAL A 10 6.50 6.15 3.02
N CYS A 11 7.31 5.10 3.16
CA CYS A 11 8.76 5.25 3.10
C CYS A 11 9.29 5.36 1.66
N CYS A 12 8.60 4.77 0.67
CA CYS A 12 9.04 4.85 -0.72
C CYS A 12 7.89 4.72 -1.72
N LEU A 13 8.04 5.36 -2.89
CA LEU A 13 7.21 5.09 -4.05
C LEU A 13 7.71 3.81 -4.75
N PRO A 14 6.83 3.05 -5.42
CA PRO A 14 7.24 1.89 -6.19
C PRO A 14 8.14 2.32 -7.35
N GLY A 15 9.23 1.57 -7.59
CA GLY A 15 10.12 1.82 -8.73
C GLY A 15 9.45 1.55 -10.08
N ASN A 16 8.47 0.65 -10.11
CA ASN A 16 7.61 0.38 -11.25
C ASN A 16 6.15 0.52 -10.83
N ASN A 17 5.40 1.40 -11.50
CA ASN A 17 4.01 1.71 -11.14
C ASN A 17 2.96 0.86 -11.89
N ARG A 18 3.40 0.01 -12.82
CA ARG A 18 2.54 -0.85 -13.63
C ARG A 18 3.23 -2.20 -13.83
N PHE A 19 2.45 -3.26 -13.70
CA PHE A 19 2.89 -4.63 -13.93
C PHE A 19 1.78 -5.38 -14.67
N GLY A 20 2.16 -6.22 -15.63
CA GLY A 20 1.24 -6.95 -16.48
C GLY A 20 1.45 -6.67 -17.97
N PRO A 21 0.60 -7.23 -18.85
CA PRO A 21 0.70 -7.03 -20.29
C PRO A 21 0.23 -5.60 -20.64
N LEU A 22 1.19 -4.67 -20.73
CA LEU A 22 0.94 -3.23 -20.86
C LEU A 22 0.31 -2.84 -22.22
N ASP A 23 0.38 -3.72 -23.21
CA ASP A 23 -0.07 -3.47 -24.59
C ASP A 23 -1.46 -4.05 -24.93
N SER A 24 -2.15 -4.66 -23.96
CA SER A 24 -3.47 -5.25 -24.16
C SER A 24 -4.58 -4.20 -24.01
N LEU A 25 -5.29 -3.88 -25.10
CA LEU A 25 -6.44 -2.96 -25.08
C LEU A 25 -7.61 -3.45 -24.18
N GLU A 26 -7.70 -4.76 -23.90
CA GLU A 26 -8.79 -5.33 -23.11
C GLU A 26 -8.63 -5.15 -21.58
N ASP A 27 -7.44 -4.77 -21.11
CA ASP A 27 -7.08 -4.79 -19.69
C ASP A 27 -7.51 -3.54 -18.89
N ALA A 28 -8.09 -2.52 -19.54
CA ALA A 28 -8.56 -1.32 -18.84
C ALA A 28 -9.67 -1.62 -17.82
N LYS A 29 -10.41 -2.72 -17.97
CA LYS A 29 -11.46 -3.15 -17.02
C LYS A 29 -10.96 -4.12 -15.95
N ASN A 30 -9.83 -4.78 -16.16
CA ASN A 30 -9.29 -5.82 -15.27
C ASN A 30 -8.05 -5.38 -14.48
N HIS A 31 -7.70 -4.10 -14.51
CA HIS A 31 -6.57 -3.61 -13.72
C HIS A 31 -6.91 -3.57 -12.22
N VAL A 32 -5.99 -4.02 -11.38
CA VAL A 32 -6.06 -3.76 -9.92
C VAL A 32 -5.38 -2.42 -9.67
N LYS A 33 -6.16 -1.40 -9.31
CA LYS A 33 -5.60 -0.13 -8.83
C LYS A 33 -5.32 -0.26 -7.35
N MET A 34 -4.05 -0.16 -7.01
CA MET A 34 -3.57 -0.17 -5.63
C MET A 34 -3.07 1.21 -5.25
N THR A 35 -3.46 1.67 -4.08
CA THR A 35 -2.95 2.88 -3.47
C THR A 35 -1.51 2.67 -2.98
N VAL A 36 -0.79 3.77 -2.81
CA VAL A 36 0.59 3.71 -2.28
C VAL A 36 0.62 3.11 -0.86
N ASP A 37 -0.45 3.28 -0.10
CA ASP A 37 -0.61 2.74 1.26
C ASP A 37 -0.74 1.22 1.27
N GLU A 38 -1.58 0.68 0.38
CA GLU A 38 -1.75 -0.77 0.19
C GLU A 38 -0.44 -1.40 -0.32
N TYR A 39 0.25 -0.75 -1.27
CA TYR A 39 1.55 -1.19 -1.76
C TYR A 39 2.60 -1.25 -0.64
N GLU A 40 2.69 -0.19 0.19
CA GLU A 40 3.65 -0.14 1.29
C GLU A 40 3.37 -1.22 2.33
N THR A 41 2.10 -1.47 2.62
CA THR A 41 1.67 -2.51 3.56
C THR A 41 2.09 -3.90 3.07
N ILE A 42 1.83 -4.22 1.81
CA ILE A 42 2.23 -5.48 1.18
C ILE A 42 3.76 -5.59 1.16
N ARG A 43 4.50 -4.51 0.86
CA ARG A 43 5.96 -4.56 0.90
C ARG A 43 6.47 -4.88 2.30
N LEU A 44 5.98 -4.18 3.32
CA LEU A 44 6.47 -4.37 4.68
C LEU A 44 6.12 -5.77 5.20
N ILE A 45 4.90 -6.26 4.98
CA ILE A 45 4.44 -7.54 5.51
C ILE A 45 4.95 -8.71 4.66
N ASP A 46 4.62 -8.73 3.36
CA ASP A 46 4.90 -9.89 2.50
C ASP A 46 6.37 -9.96 2.04
N LEU A 47 6.98 -8.81 1.73
CA LEU A 47 8.37 -8.78 1.23
C LEU A 47 9.40 -8.69 2.36
N GLU A 48 9.19 -7.79 3.33
CA GLU A 48 10.13 -7.60 4.46
C GLU A 48 9.81 -8.49 5.67
N GLY A 49 8.66 -9.17 5.69
CA GLY A 49 8.30 -10.13 6.74
C GLY A 49 7.80 -9.48 8.03
N PHE A 50 7.35 -8.22 8.00
CA PHE A 50 6.93 -7.50 9.19
C PHE A 50 5.61 -8.03 9.73
N THR A 51 5.47 -8.00 11.05
CA THR A 51 4.17 -8.19 11.69
C THR A 51 3.28 -6.96 11.50
N GLN A 52 1.96 -7.13 11.64
CA GLN A 52 1.00 -6.00 11.61
C GLN A 52 1.37 -4.88 12.60
N GLU A 53 1.94 -5.23 13.75
CA GLU A 53 2.36 -4.26 14.74
C GLU A 53 3.55 -3.44 14.24
N GLU A 54 4.58 -4.09 13.69
CA GLU A 54 5.76 -3.42 13.13
C GLU A 54 5.41 -2.56 11.92
N CYS A 55 4.58 -3.07 11.01
CA CYS A 55 4.07 -2.32 9.87
C CYS A 55 3.31 -1.06 10.33
N SER A 56 2.43 -1.19 11.34
CA SER A 56 1.67 -0.05 11.87
C SER A 56 2.56 1.03 12.50
N LYS A 57 3.63 0.61 13.20
CA LYS A 57 4.64 1.51 13.77
C LYS A 57 5.40 2.23 12.67
N GLN A 58 5.83 1.51 11.64
CA GLN A 58 6.57 2.06 10.50
C GLN A 58 5.75 3.10 9.73
N MET A 59 4.47 2.81 9.46
CA MET A 59 3.57 3.68 8.72
C MET A 59 2.91 4.78 9.58
N ASN A 60 3.15 4.77 10.90
CA ASN A 60 2.56 5.66 11.90
C ASN A 60 1.01 5.65 11.91
N VAL A 61 0.44 4.46 11.74
CA VAL A 61 -1.01 4.20 11.75
C VAL A 61 -1.38 3.30 12.93
N ALA A 62 -2.67 3.17 13.23
CA ALA A 62 -3.11 2.23 14.25
C ALA A 62 -2.96 0.79 13.72
N ARG A 63 -2.64 -0.17 14.61
CA ARG A 63 -2.55 -1.60 14.25
C ARG A 63 -3.80 -2.11 13.50
N THR A 64 -4.98 -1.68 13.93
CA THR A 64 -6.26 -2.04 13.29
C THR A 64 -6.49 -1.41 11.91
N THR A 65 -5.66 -0.45 11.50
CA THR A 65 -5.68 0.13 10.15
C THR A 65 -4.96 -0.77 9.15
N VAL A 66 -4.09 -1.67 9.61
CA VAL A 66 -3.31 -2.65 8.82
C VAL A 66 -4.04 -4.00 8.74
N GLN A 67 -5.37 -4.01 9.00
CA GLN A 67 -6.19 -5.22 9.09
C GLN A 67 -6.61 -5.73 7.70
#